data_AF-A0A640TC67-F1
#
_entry.id   AF-A0A640TC67-F1
#
_cell.length_a   1.000
_cell.length_b   1.000
_cell.length_c   1.000
_cell.angle_alpha   90.00
_cell.angle_beta   90.00
_cell.angle_gamma   90.00
#
_symmetry.space_group_name_H-M   'P 1'
#
loop_
_entity.id
_entity.type
_entity.pdbx_description
1 polymer ?
#
loop_
_entity_poly.entity_id
_entity_poly.type
_entity_poly.pdbx_seq_one_letter_code
_entity_poly.pdbx_strand_id
1 'polypeptide(L)'
;METGPRESVIRKTQDDGFEDAPLGALLDDAGVKALGLCGVPSEMCVSATARTALACDFPVVLPHDAHAIHDIPAAPGISERVPAALSSRAAEWALSDEIEIVARPGRRGHLHRPPPRPVNRLPSRPVSHLRPGRCAVSPPASWSVNLLPTRPAHCSRPER
;
A
#
# COMPACT_ATOMS: atom_id res chain seq x y z
N MET A 1 -15.43 -15.32 3.15
CA MET A 1 -14.55 -15.22 4.32
C MET A 1 -15.35 -14.62 5.44
N GLU A 2 -15.32 -15.23 6.61
CA GLU A 2 -15.94 -14.69 7.81
C GLU A 2 -14.87 -13.91 8.59
N THR A 3 -15.18 -12.68 8.95
CA THR A 3 -14.25 -11.80 9.64
C THR A 3 -14.15 -12.15 11.11
N GLY A 4 -12.92 -12.17 11.61
CA GLY A 4 -12.68 -12.41 13.02
C GLY A 4 -13.21 -11.28 13.91
N PRO A 5 -13.46 -11.53 15.21
CA PRO A 5 -14.00 -10.54 16.14
C PRO A 5 -13.08 -9.33 16.41
N ARG A 6 -11.86 -9.32 15.84
CA ARG A 6 -10.89 -8.22 15.95
C ARG A 6 -10.55 -7.61 14.58
N GLU A 7 -11.27 -7.99 13.53
CA GLU A 7 -11.01 -7.51 12.18
C GLU A 7 -12.02 -6.42 11.82
N SER A 8 -11.52 -5.30 11.33
CA SER A 8 -12.33 -4.22 10.80
C SER A 8 -12.50 -4.41 9.30
N VAL A 9 -13.75 -4.30 8.81
CA VAL A 9 -14.08 -4.34 7.38
C VAL A 9 -14.41 -2.94 6.91
N ILE A 10 -13.69 -2.49 5.88
CA ILE A 10 -13.91 -1.20 5.25
C ILE A 10 -14.39 -1.43 3.83
N ARG A 11 -15.41 -0.68 3.43
CA ARG A 11 -15.87 -0.62 2.04
C ARG A 11 -15.29 0.64 1.43
N LYS A 12 -14.71 0.51 0.23
CA LYS A 12 -14.16 1.62 -0.55
C LYS A 12 -14.68 1.56 -1.98
N THR A 13 -14.80 2.73 -2.59
CA THR A 13 -15.11 2.89 -4.02
C THR A 13 -13.91 3.32 -4.83
N GLN A 14 -12.87 3.85 -4.17
CA GLN A 14 -11.60 4.23 -4.78
C GLN A 14 -10.54 3.15 -4.58
N ASP A 15 -9.46 3.25 -5.34
CA ASP A 15 -8.32 2.35 -5.21
C ASP A 15 -7.59 2.55 -3.89
N ASP A 16 -7.37 3.81 -3.51
CA ASP A 16 -6.78 4.17 -2.24
C ASP A 16 -7.74 3.90 -1.07
N GLY A 17 -7.28 3.13 -0.09
CA GLY A 17 -8.04 2.86 1.14
C GLY A 17 -8.23 4.07 2.05
N PHE A 18 -7.46 5.15 1.87
CA PHE A 18 -7.62 6.41 2.60
C PHE A 18 -8.59 7.38 1.92
N GLU A 19 -8.84 7.22 0.62
CA GLU A 19 -9.70 8.11 -0.16
C GLU A 19 -11.17 7.73 0.00
N ASP A 20 -12.00 8.69 0.43
CA ASP A 20 -13.43 8.52 0.69
C ASP A 20 -13.77 7.30 1.57
N ALA A 21 -12.84 6.88 2.43
CA ALA A 21 -12.95 5.70 3.27
C ALA A 21 -12.42 5.96 4.69
N PRO A 22 -13.00 5.33 5.73
CA PRO A 22 -12.68 5.61 7.13
C PRO A 22 -11.32 5.05 7.60
N LEU A 23 -10.45 4.57 6.71
CA LEU A 23 -9.22 3.89 7.10
C LEU A 23 -8.32 4.78 7.96
N GLY A 24 -8.06 6.02 7.55
CA GLY A 24 -7.19 6.94 8.30
C GLY A 24 -7.66 7.13 9.74
N ALA A 25 -8.93 7.48 9.93
CA ALA A 25 -9.53 7.66 11.25
C ALA A 25 -9.46 6.39 12.11
N LEU A 26 -9.72 5.21 11.52
CA LEU A 26 -9.64 3.94 12.25
C LEU A 26 -8.21 3.62 12.71
N LEU A 27 -7.21 3.95 11.90
CA LEU A 27 -5.80 3.75 12.24
C LEU A 27 -5.36 4.70 13.36
N ASP A 28 -5.80 5.96 13.31
CA ASP A 28 -5.52 6.98 14.31
C ASP A 28 -6.17 6.62 15.66
N ASP A 29 -7.46 6.27 15.66
CA ASP A 29 -8.21 5.87 16.86
C ASP A 29 -7.60 4.61 17.51
N ALA A 30 -7.12 3.68 16.68
CA ALA A 30 -6.41 2.49 17.15
C ALA A 30 -4.95 2.76 17.57
N GLY A 31 -4.45 3.98 17.38
CA GLY A 31 -3.09 4.38 17.75
C GLY A 31 -2.01 3.64 16.95
N VAL A 32 -2.32 3.25 15.71
CA VAL A 32 -1.41 2.48 14.85
C VAL A 32 -0.14 3.26 14.56
N LYS A 33 0.99 2.56 14.49
CA LYS A 33 2.33 3.15 14.29
C LYS A 33 3.04 2.68 13.03
N ALA A 34 2.51 1.67 12.36
CA ALA A 34 3.01 1.12 11.11
C ALA A 34 1.93 0.26 10.45
N LEU A 35 1.98 0.14 9.13
CA LEU A 35 1.01 -0.59 8.33
C LEU A 35 1.65 -1.76 7.60
N GLY A 36 1.15 -2.96 7.85
CA GLY A 36 1.39 -4.11 6.97
C GLY A 36 0.34 -4.11 5.86
N LEU A 37 0.75 -4.03 4.61
CA LEU A 37 -0.16 -4.07 3.47
C LEU A 37 -0.11 -5.42 2.76
N CYS A 38 -1.29 -5.89 2.36
CA CYS A 38 -1.49 -7.11 1.60
C CYS A 38 -2.76 -6.97 0.76
N GLY A 39 -2.86 -7.74 -0.33
CA GLY A 39 -4.07 -7.79 -1.14
C GLY A 39 -3.84 -7.64 -2.64
N VAL A 40 -4.90 -7.24 -3.35
CA VAL A 40 -4.93 -7.20 -4.82
C VAL A 40 -5.79 -6.03 -5.33
N PRO A 41 -5.49 -5.47 -6.53
CA PRO A 41 -4.25 -5.66 -7.28
C PRO A 41 -3.05 -4.90 -6.69
N SER A 42 -1.84 -5.41 -6.95
CA SER A 42 -0.56 -4.89 -6.44
C SER A 42 -0.27 -3.46 -6.93
N GLU A 43 -0.42 -3.23 -8.22
CA GLU A 43 -0.08 -2.02 -8.96
C GLU A 43 -1.11 -0.89 -8.81
N MET A 44 -2.28 -1.23 -8.29
CA MET A 44 -3.42 -0.33 -8.17
C MET A 44 -3.65 -0.04 -6.68
N CYS A 45 -4.84 -0.32 -6.19
CA CYS A 45 -5.23 -0.63 -4.83
C CYS A 45 -4.13 -0.72 -3.75
N VAL A 46 -3.22 -1.70 -3.81
CA VAL A 46 -2.14 -1.83 -2.80
C VAL A 46 -1.15 -0.67 -2.90
N SER A 47 -0.67 -0.37 -4.11
CA SER A 47 0.27 0.73 -4.35
C SER A 47 -0.32 2.11 -4.02
N ALA A 48 -1.60 2.36 -4.33
CA ALA A 48 -2.28 3.61 -4.02
C ALA A 48 -2.35 3.83 -2.51
N THR A 49 -2.84 2.82 -1.78
CA THR A 49 -2.93 2.85 -0.32
C THR A 49 -1.55 3.00 0.34
N ALA A 50 -0.53 2.32 -0.19
CA ALA A 50 0.85 2.43 0.32
C ALA A 50 1.40 3.85 0.21
N ARG A 51 1.19 4.52 -0.94
CA ARG A 51 1.68 5.89 -1.15
C ARG A 51 1.01 6.88 -0.21
N THR A 52 -0.31 6.77 -0.02
CA THR A 52 -1.01 7.65 0.91
C THR A 52 -0.64 7.38 2.36
N ALA A 53 -0.48 6.11 2.75
CA ALA A 53 0.06 5.75 4.06
C ALA A 53 1.42 6.41 4.33
N LEU A 54 2.35 6.33 3.37
CA LEU A 54 3.66 6.99 3.46
C LEU A 54 3.55 8.51 3.55
N ALA A 55 2.66 9.12 2.76
CA ALA A 55 2.40 10.56 2.80
C ALA A 55 1.78 11.02 4.15
N CYS A 56 1.09 10.12 4.84
CA CYS A 56 0.58 10.31 6.20
C CYS A 56 1.58 9.87 7.29
N ASP A 57 2.86 9.71 6.96
CA ASP A 57 3.94 9.32 7.87
C ASP A 57 3.78 7.94 8.53
N PHE A 58 2.94 7.05 7.98
CA PHE A 58 2.91 5.65 8.41
C PHE A 58 4.06 4.89 7.74
N PRO A 59 4.98 4.28 8.51
CA PRO A 59 5.89 3.28 7.96
C PRO A 59 5.08 2.11 7.38
N VAL A 60 5.43 1.69 6.17
CA VAL A 60 4.75 0.61 5.46
C VAL A 60 5.67 -0.60 5.32
N VAL A 61 5.12 -1.77 5.65
CA VAL A 61 5.71 -3.07 5.37
C VAL A 61 4.86 -3.76 4.30
N LEU A 62 5.48 -4.17 3.20
CA LEU A 62 4.84 -4.94 2.13
C LEU A 62 5.52 -6.31 2.05
N PRO A 63 4.89 -7.38 2.58
CA PRO A 63 5.42 -8.72 2.40
C PRO A 63 5.34 -9.12 0.93
N HIS A 64 6.46 -9.58 0.41
CA HIS A 64 6.67 -9.94 -1.00
C HIS A 64 5.62 -10.90 -1.59
N ASP A 65 5.14 -11.83 -0.77
CA ASP A 65 4.19 -12.88 -1.13
C ASP A 65 2.75 -12.59 -0.68
N ALA A 66 2.49 -11.39 -0.13
CA ALA A 66 1.18 -11.00 0.38
C ALA A 66 0.42 -10.03 -0.54
N HIS A 67 0.94 -9.74 -1.74
CA HIS A 67 0.23 -8.98 -2.75
C HIS A 67 0.27 -9.69 -4.11
N ALA A 68 -0.77 -9.50 -4.91
CA ALA A 68 -0.87 -10.15 -6.22
C ALA A 68 -1.60 -9.27 -7.24
N ILE A 69 -1.54 -9.71 -8.49
CA ILE A 69 -2.32 -9.23 -9.63
C ILE A 69 -2.65 -10.47 -10.48
N HIS A 70 -3.63 -10.37 -11.37
CA HIS A 70 -3.79 -11.33 -12.46
C HIS A 70 -2.73 -11.11 -13.55
N ASP A 71 -2.52 -12.11 -14.41
CA ASP A 71 -1.72 -11.92 -15.61
C ASP A 71 -2.25 -10.75 -16.45
N ILE A 72 -1.34 -9.94 -16.97
CA ILE A 72 -1.70 -8.91 -17.95
C ILE A 72 -1.84 -9.62 -19.30
N PRO A 73 -3.01 -9.53 -19.95
CA PRO A 73 -3.23 -10.19 -21.24
C PRO A 73 -2.28 -9.62 -22.31
N ALA A 74 -1.93 -10.46 -23.28
CA ALA A 74 -1.21 -10.02 -24.45
C ALA A 74 -2.03 -8.96 -25.21
N ALA A 75 -1.34 -7.97 -25.76
CA ALA A 75 -1.93 -6.98 -26.64
C ALA A 75 -1.48 -7.30 -28.09
N PRO A 76 -2.40 -7.68 -28.99
CA PRO A 76 -2.04 -8.09 -30.35
C PRO A 76 -1.16 -7.07 -31.07
N GLY A 77 0.00 -7.50 -31.53
CA GLY A 77 0.98 -6.65 -32.23
C GLY A 77 1.73 -5.64 -31.36
N ILE A 78 1.53 -5.65 -30.03
CA ILE A 78 2.16 -4.70 -29.10
C ILE A 78 3.01 -5.44 -28.07
N SER A 79 2.44 -6.41 -27.36
CA SER A 79 3.13 -7.10 -26.29
C SER A 79 2.61 -8.52 -26.08
N GLU A 80 3.49 -9.38 -25.59
CA GLU A 80 3.11 -10.69 -25.06
C GLU A 80 2.38 -10.55 -23.72
N ARG A 81 1.85 -11.67 -23.22
CA ARG A 81 1.29 -11.77 -21.87
C ARG A 81 2.38 -11.47 -20.85
N VAL A 82 2.07 -10.67 -19.83
CA VAL A 82 2.97 -10.47 -18.69
C VAL A 82 2.50 -11.36 -17.52
N PRO A 83 3.32 -12.30 -17.05
CA PRO A 83 3.01 -13.09 -15.87
C PRO A 83 2.73 -12.22 -14.64
N ALA A 84 1.70 -12.57 -13.88
CA ALA A 84 1.29 -11.91 -12.64
C ALA A 84 2.47 -11.63 -11.70
N ALA A 85 3.32 -12.64 -11.50
CA ALA A 85 4.49 -12.51 -10.62
C ALA A 85 5.43 -11.38 -11.07
N LEU A 86 5.69 -11.21 -12.37
CA LEU A 86 6.55 -10.13 -12.85
C LEU A 86 5.90 -8.76 -12.67
N SER A 87 4.59 -8.66 -12.89
CA SER A 87 3.85 -7.41 -12.67
C SER A 87 3.80 -7.03 -11.19
N SER A 88 3.49 -7.98 -10.29
CA SER A 88 3.54 -7.76 -8.84
C SER A 88 4.95 -7.34 -8.37
N ARG A 89 6.01 -7.97 -8.89
CA ARG A 89 7.39 -7.58 -8.60
C ARG A 89 7.73 -6.18 -9.08
N ALA A 90 7.23 -5.79 -10.25
CA ALA A 90 7.41 -4.44 -10.77
C ALA A 90 6.67 -3.39 -9.93
N ALA A 91 5.44 -3.71 -9.48
CA ALA A 91 4.68 -2.85 -8.58
C ALA A 91 5.38 -2.66 -7.23
N GLU A 92 5.86 -3.75 -6.63
CA GLU A 92 6.68 -3.73 -5.41
C GLU A 92 7.92 -2.85 -5.59
N TRP A 93 8.67 -3.07 -6.70
CA TRP A 93 9.85 -2.27 -7.03
C TRP A 93 9.53 -0.78 -7.19
N ALA A 94 8.36 -0.44 -7.74
CA ALA A 94 7.94 0.94 -7.98
C ALA A 94 7.59 1.71 -6.70
N LEU A 95 7.43 1.04 -5.55
CA LEU A 95 7.32 1.68 -4.24
C LEU A 95 8.70 1.98 -3.62
N SER A 96 9.78 1.51 -4.27
CA SER A 96 11.17 1.83 -3.94
C SER A 96 11.54 1.52 -2.48
N ASP A 97 12.53 2.24 -1.96
CA ASP A 97 13.05 2.25 -0.60
C ASP A 97 12.17 2.99 0.42
N GLU A 98 11.00 3.49 -0.01
CA GLU A 98 10.05 4.15 0.88
C GLU A 98 9.33 3.13 1.79
N ILE A 99 9.28 1.86 1.35
CA ILE A 99 8.66 0.76 2.08
C ILE A 99 9.68 -0.28 2.53
N GLU A 100 9.36 -1.01 3.61
CA GLU A 100 10.08 -2.22 3.98
C GLU A 100 9.49 -3.42 3.26
N ILE A 101 10.30 -4.09 2.44
CA ILE A 101 9.94 -5.35 1.78
C ILE A 101 10.45 -6.52 2.63
N VAL A 102 9.54 -7.38 3.08
CA VAL A 102 9.88 -8.60 3.82
C VAL A 102 9.60 -9.84 2.99
N ALA A 103 10.52 -10.81 3.01
CA ALA A 103 10.42 -11.99 2.15
C ALA A 103 9.21 -12.89 2.44
N ARG A 104 8.69 -12.91 3.69
CA ARG A 104 7.51 -13.67 4.11
C ARG A 104 6.82 -13.01 5.33
N PRO A 105 5.48 -13.07 5.45
CA PRO A 105 4.77 -12.69 6.66
C PRO A 105 5.18 -13.62 7.82
N GLY A 106 5.60 -13.04 8.95
CA GLY A 106 5.97 -13.76 10.16
C GLY A 106 7.44 -13.68 10.57
N ARG A 107 8.36 -13.20 9.71
CA ARG A 107 9.66 -12.72 10.18
C ARG A 107 9.50 -11.29 10.69
N ARG A 108 9.61 -11.11 12.01
CA ARG A 108 9.75 -9.77 12.61
C ARG A 108 11.08 -9.17 12.15
N GLY A 109 11.06 -8.38 11.09
CA GLY A 109 12.08 -7.37 10.89
C GLY A 109 11.95 -6.32 11.99
N HIS A 110 13.06 -5.80 12.49
CA HIS A 110 12.99 -4.56 13.24
C HIS A 110 12.64 -3.48 12.23
N LEU A 111 11.45 -2.88 12.38
CA LEU A 111 10.99 -1.76 11.55
C LEU A 111 11.99 -0.62 11.69
N HIS A 112 12.94 -0.54 10.78
CA HIS A 112 13.91 0.52 10.74
C HIS A 112 13.52 1.42 9.59
N ARG A 113 13.19 2.69 9.88
CA ARG A 113 13.05 3.70 8.84
C ARG A 113 14.37 3.72 8.07
N PRO A 114 14.40 3.42 6.76
CA PRO A 114 15.60 3.60 5.98
C PRO A 114 15.96 5.10 5.99
N PRO A 115 17.25 5.47 6.08
CA PRO A 115 17.64 6.87 6.01
C PRO A 115 17.19 7.46 4.67
N PRO A 116 16.70 8.72 4.64
CA PRO A 116 16.25 9.34 3.40
C PRO A 116 17.41 9.38 2.41
N ARG A 117 17.24 8.78 1.23
CA ARG A 117 18.23 8.91 0.16
C ARG A 117 18.12 10.30 -0.47
N PRO A 118 19.24 10.88 -0.94
CA PRO A 118 19.18 12.11 -1.72
C PRO A 118 18.37 11.83 -3.01
N VAL A 119 17.18 12.43 -3.10
CA VAL A 119 16.40 12.44 -4.34
C VAL A 119 17.21 13.20 -5.39
N ASN A 120 17.69 12.49 -6.40
CA ASN A 120 18.26 13.15 -7.56
C ASN A 120 17.09 13.80 -8.29
N ARG A 121 16.88 15.11 -8.07
CA ARG A 121 15.78 15.87 -8.66
C ARG A 121 15.94 15.83 -10.19
N LEU A 122 15.23 14.91 -10.85
CA LEU A 122 15.13 14.94 -12.31
C LEU A 122 14.59 16.33 -12.72
N PRO A 123 15.16 16.96 -13.77
CA PRO A 123 14.65 18.23 -14.25
C PRO A 123 13.18 18.05 -14.66
N SER A 124 12.32 18.92 -14.12
CA SER A 124 10.89 18.94 -14.40
C SER A 124 10.66 19.08 -15.90
N ARG A 125 10.20 18.01 -16.56
CA ARG A 125 9.69 18.10 -17.93
C ARG A 125 8.34 18.85 -17.89
N PRO A 126 8.10 19.82 -18.79
CA PRO A 126 6.80 20.48 -18.87
C PRO A 126 5.73 19.45 -19.25
N VAL A 127 4.68 19.37 -18.42
CA VAL A 127 3.50 18.53 -18.67
C VAL A 127 2.72 19.18 -19.81
N SER A 128 2.78 18.59 -21.01
CA SER A 128 1.84 18.92 -22.07
C SER A 128 0.46 18.41 -21.68
N HIS A 129 -0.52 19.30 -21.55
CA HIS A 129 -1.91 18.98 -21.24
C HIS A 129 -2.49 17.96 -22.23
N LEU A 130 -2.59 16.69 -21.81
CA LEU A 130 -3.48 15.72 -22.46
C LEU A 130 -4.88 15.85 -21.86
N ARG A 131 -5.88 15.94 -22.72
CA ARG A 131 -7.30 16.06 -22.37
C ARG A 131 -7.79 14.84 -21.57
N PRO A 132 -8.74 15.01 -20.63
CA PRO A 132 -9.26 13.91 -19.82
C PRO A 132 -10.10 12.96 -20.67
N GLY A 133 -9.55 11.79 -20.98
CA GLY A 133 -10.34 10.62 -21.37
C GLY A 133 -10.95 9.98 -20.12
N ARG A 134 -12.24 9.67 -20.17
CA ARG A 134 -13.00 9.07 -19.07
C ARG A 134 -12.37 7.74 -18.63
N CYS A 135 -11.97 7.62 -17.37
CA CYS A 135 -11.64 6.33 -16.76
C CYS A 135 -12.94 5.62 -16.34
N ALA A 136 -13.09 4.37 -16.76
CA ALA A 136 -14.20 3.52 -16.36
C ALA A 136 -14.06 3.14 -14.86
N VAL A 137 -15.12 3.36 -14.10
CA VAL A 137 -15.22 3.00 -12.68
C VAL A 137 -15.34 1.48 -12.57
N SER A 138 -14.42 0.83 -11.86
CA SER A 138 -14.48 -0.60 -11.55
C SER A 138 -15.30 -0.86 -10.28
N PRO A 139 -15.94 -2.04 -10.14
CA PRO A 139 -16.86 -2.33 -9.04
C PRO A 139 -16.17 -2.42 -7.66
N PRO A 140 -16.93 -2.25 -6.56
CA PRO A 140 -16.36 -2.14 -5.21
C PRO A 140 -15.69 -3.44 -4.76
N ALA A 141 -14.40 -3.36 -4.43
CA ALA A 141 -13.66 -4.45 -3.80
C ALA A 141 -13.72 -4.30 -2.27
N SER A 142 -14.04 -5.38 -1.57
CA SER A 142 -14.11 -5.43 -0.10
C SER A 142 -12.91 -6.14 0.48
N TRP A 143 -12.19 -5.49 1.40
CA TRP A 143 -10.97 -6.03 1.99
C TRP A 143 -11.06 -6.06 3.51
N SER A 144 -10.32 -6.99 4.11
CA SER A 144 -10.11 -7.11 5.56
C SER A 144 -8.71 -6.60 5.89
N VAL A 145 -8.60 -5.69 6.87
CA VAL A 145 -7.31 -5.26 7.43
C VAL A 145 -7.10 -6.01 8.75
N ASN A 146 -5.95 -6.67 8.92
CA ASN A 146 -5.62 -7.38 10.16
C ASN A 146 -4.71 -6.50 11.01
N LEU A 147 -5.28 -5.84 12.03
CA LEU A 147 -4.56 -4.98 12.96
C LEU A 147 -3.90 -5.85 14.04
N LEU A 148 -2.58 -6.05 13.94
CA LEU A 148 -1.83 -6.71 14.99
C LEU A 148 -1.53 -5.70 16.12
N PRO A 149 -1.97 -5.91 17.37
CA PRO A 149 -1.72 -4.97 18.45
C PRO A 149 -0.22 -4.97 18.79
N THR A 150 0.43 -3.81 18.69
CA THR A 150 1.72 -3.58 19.36
C THR A 150 1.42 -3.25 20.82
N ARG A 151 2.09 -3.96 21.75
CA ARG A 151 1.97 -3.70 23.19
C ARG A 151 2.36 -2.24 23.48
N PRO A 152 1.65 -1.53 24.37
CA PRO A 152 1.99 -0.16 24.72
C PRO A 152 3.36 -0.14 25.41
N ALA A 153 4.34 0.53 24.81
CA ALA A 153 5.50 0.99 25.54
C ALA A 153 5.04 2.18 26.39
N HIS A 154 4.98 1.99 27.71
CA HIS A 154 4.76 3.08 28.66
C HIS A 154 5.86 4.13 28.47
N CYS A 155 5.48 5.29 27.95
CA CYS A 155 6.33 6.46 27.89
C CYS A 155 5.89 7.43 28.99
N SER A 156 6.64 7.44 30.08
CA SER A 156 6.51 8.37 31.20
C SER A 156 6.76 9.80 30.71
N ARG A 157 5.76 10.67 30.82
CA ARG A 157 5.92 12.12 30.62
C ARG A 157 6.84 12.69 31.73
N PRO A 158 7.84 13.53 31.41
CA PRO A 158 8.39 14.43 32.42
C PRO A 158 7.45 15.63 32.59
N GLU A 159 7.09 15.93 33.84
CA GLU A 159 6.42 17.18 34.20
C GLU A 159 7.41 18.36 34.16
N ARG A 160 6.93 19.43 33.52
CA ARG A 160 7.27 20.86 33.63
C ARG A 160 8.58 21.36 33.01
#